data_AF-A0A1H5TV38-F1
#
_entry.id   AF-A0A1H5TV38-F1
#
_cell.length_a   1.000
_cell.length_b   1.000
_cell.length_c   1.000
_cell.angle_alpha   90.00
_cell.angle_beta   90.00
_cell.angle_gamma   90.00
#
_symmetry.space_group_name_H-M   'P 1'
#
loop_
_entity.id
_entity.type
_entity.pdbx_description
1 polymer ?
#
loop_
_entity_poly.entity_id
_entity_poly.type
_entity_poly.pdbx_seq_one_letter_code
_entity_poly.pdbx_strand_id
1 'polypeptide(L)'
;MKDLIMDGLSKIIEAHKKEKNSICNLEFSLAIDIIRMLVSSSKAVRESMTFYYENESAAIYKLSEYIELMEQLLDRFESFDIDDADEIEFLYDKGIELLETSLTVINRTERIHDDGEFLTKVYRPKKADEIGIRSHKQAKLKTAIVLQGPIKKEDDFTYESVKLYRLLYPECEVILSTWKSEENQKDKFEELGAIVLLNEPPKKPGYANCAYQALSSIEGIRKARELGCERVCKARTDQRFHTPNLFFYMEKLLEQFPLKIKTTQKERLIAISTTTLSFRVYNICDMFIYGDIDDVENYFDCPLDTRDWGKDSHVEWINAEQFGRLRFAEAWFASYYLEKLGYELKFTIEDSDYYRNELFIIVDGSTIDLLWQKYNDDEYKDREYNSSGYEHGGGIGRVSFLEWLSCQ
;
A
#
# COMPACT_ATOMS: atom_id res chain seq x y z
N MET A 1 7.39 0.25 -30.45
CA MET A 1 7.89 -1.11 -30.16
C MET A 1 7.09 -1.77 -29.04
N LYS A 2 6.91 -1.11 -27.88
CA LYS A 2 5.95 -1.55 -26.84
C LYS A 2 4.57 -1.92 -27.40
N ASP A 3 3.93 -1.05 -28.18
CA ASP A 3 2.59 -1.34 -28.75
C ASP A 3 2.57 -2.58 -29.66
N LEU A 4 3.65 -2.85 -30.39
CA LEU A 4 3.78 -4.04 -31.23
C LEU A 4 3.93 -5.31 -30.39
N ILE A 5 4.68 -5.24 -29.29
CA ILE A 5 4.81 -6.35 -28.33
C ILE A 5 3.45 -6.64 -27.68
N MET A 6 2.73 -5.59 -27.29
CA MET A 6 1.42 -5.67 -26.67
C MET A 6 0.36 -6.27 -27.60
N ASP A 7 0.31 -5.81 -28.85
CA ASP A 7 -0.54 -6.38 -29.89
C ASP A 7 -0.17 -7.85 -30.15
N GLY A 8 1.12 -8.18 -30.20
CA GLY A 8 1.61 -9.55 -30.36
C GLY A 8 1.15 -10.49 -29.23
N LEU A 9 1.35 -10.10 -27.97
CA LEU A 9 0.87 -10.87 -26.81
C LEU A 9 -0.65 -11.01 -26.79
N SER A 10 -1.38 -9.94 -27.10
CA SER A 10 -2.85 -9.97 -27.12
C SER A 10 -3.37 -10.96 -28.15
N LYS A 11 -2.78 -10.96 -29.35
CA LYS A 11 -3.10 -11.93 -30.41
C LYS A 11 -2.79 -13.38 -30.02
N ILE A 12 -1.68 -13.60 -29.32
CA ILE A 12 -1.33 -14.94 -28.81
C ILE A 12 -2.37 -15.40 -27.78
N ILE A 13 -2.77 -14.54 -26.84
CA ILE A 13 -3.80 -14.85 -25.83
C ILE A 13 -5.14 -15.18 -26.50
N GLU A 14 -5.56 -14.38 -27.48
CA GLU A 14 -6.80 -14.63 -28.23
C GLU A 14 -6.75 -15.95 -29.01
N ALA A 15 -5.63 -16.23 -29.69
CA ALA A 15 -5.42 -17.48 -30.38
C ALA A 15 -5.46 -18.67 -29.42
N HIS A 16 -4.76 -18.56 -28.29
CA HIS A 16 -4.72 -19.61 -27.26
C HIS A 16 -6.12 -19.90 -26.71
N LYS A 17 -6.88 -18.86 -26.31
CA LYS A 17 -8.27 -19.00 -25.84
C LYS A 17 -9.20 -19.62 -26.89
N LYS A 18 -9.06 -19.21 -28.15
CA LYS A 18 -9.88 -19.72 -29.25
C LYS A 18 -9.64 -21.21 -29.50
N GLU A 19 -8.39 -21.64 -29.43
CA GLU A 19 -8.01 -23.03 -29.72
C GLU A 19 -8.10 -23.96 -28.51
N LYS A 20 -8.50 -23.47 -27.32
CA LYS A 20 -8.66 -24.30 -26.11
C LYS A 20 -9.53 -25.53 -26.36
N ASN A 21 -10.73 -25.33 -26.90
CA ASN A 21 -11.67 -26.42 -27.19
C ASN A 21 -11.13 -27.36 -28.26
N SER A 22 -10.38 -26.83 -29.23
CA SER A 22 -9.69 -27.63 -30.23
C SER A 22 -8.70 -28.57 -29.52
N ILE A 23 -7.74 -28.04 -28.76
CA ILE A 23 -6.66 -28.83 -28.15
C ILE A 23 -7.17 -29.84 -27.10
N CYS A 24 -8.17 -29.45 -26.29
CA CYS A 24 -8.69 -30.32 -25.23
C CYS A 24 -9.62 -31.44 -25.76
N ASN A 25 -10.10 -31.35 -27.02
CA ASN A 25 -11.08 -32.30 -27.58
C ASN A 25 -10.68 -32.93 -28.93
N LEU A 26 -9.43 -32.80 -29.41
CA LEU A 26 -9.03 -33.19 -30.77
C LEU A 26 -8.02 -34.35 -30.90
N GLU A 27 -7.96 -34.87 -32.12
CA GLU A 27 -6.88 -35.69 -32.66
C GLU A 27 -5.50 -35.03 -32.43
N PHE A 28 -4.59 -35.82 -31.84
CA PHE A 28 -3.23 -35.43 -31.44
C PHE A 28 -2.46 -34.62 -32.50
N SER A 29 -2.63 -34.93 -33.79
CA SER A 29 -1.92 -34.25 -34.89
C SER A 29 -2.25 -32.76 -34.99
N LEU A 30 -3.52 -32.37 -34.82
CA LEU A 30 -3.95 -30.98 -34.91
C LEU A 30 -3.55 -30.19 -33.65
N ALA A 31 -3.57 -30.83 -32.48
CA ALA A 31 -3.09 -30.22 -31.23
C ALA A 31 -1.59 -29.88 -31.31
N ILE A 32 -0.78 -30.81 -31.84
CA ILE A 32 0.67 -30.62 -32.06
C ILE A 32 0.94 -29.39 -32.93
N ASP A 33 0.24 -29.25 -34.06
CA ASP A 33 0.45 -28.14 -34.99
C ASP A 33 0.08 -26.78 -34.37
N ILE A 34 -1.03 -26.72 -33.62
CA ILE A 34 -1.45 -25.50 -32.94
C ILE A 34 -0.45 -25.10 -31.85
N ILE A 35 -0.02 -26.06 -31.00
CA ILE A 35 0.95 -25.80 -29.93
C ILE A 35 2.28 -25.32 -30.52
N ARG A 36 2.79 -25.95 -31.58
CA ARG A 36 4.01 -25.52 -32.28
C ARG A 36 3.90 -24.08 -32.79
N MET A 37 2.76 -23.73 -33.40
CA MET A 37 2.51 -22.37 -33.87
C MET A 37 2.55 -21.37 -32.71
N LEU A 38 1.83 -21.65 -31.61
CA LEU A 38 1.78 -20.80 -30.43
C LEU A 38 3.16 -20.60 -29.79
N VAL A 39 3.95 -21.68 -29.65
CA VAL A 39 5.33 -21.63 -29.14
C VAL A 39 6.21 -20.77 -30.04
N SER A 40 6.13 -20.96 -31.36
CA SER A 40 6.92 -20.19 -32.33
C SER A 40 6.61 -18.69 -32.29
N SER A 41 5.32 -18.32 -32.30
CA SER A 41 4.89 -16.93 -32.16
C SER A 41 5.33 -16.32 -30.84
N SER A 42 5.26 -17.09 -29.75
CA SER A 42 5.65 -16.64 -28.41
C SER A 42 7.16 -16.44 -28.29
N LYS A 43 7.99 -17.27 -28.93
CA LYS A 43 9.44 -17.07 -29.00
C LYS A 43 9.79 -15.77 -29.72
N ALA A 44 9.13 -15.47 -30.84
CA ALA A 44 9.35 -14.21 -31.57
C ALA A 44 8.96 -12.97 -30.75
N VAL A 45 7.84 -13.03 -30.03
CA VAL A 45 7.44 -11.96 -29.10
C VAL A 45 8.44 -11.85 -27.95
N ARG A 46 8.91 -12.96 -27.39
CA ARG A 46 9.93 -12.97 -26.34
C ARG A 46 11.24 -12.32 -26.81
N GLU A 47 11.72 -12.62 -28.00
CA GLU A 47 12.92 -11.98 -28.57
C GLU A 47 12.75 -10.47 -28.69
N SER A 48 11.59 -10.02 -29.17
CA SER A 48 11.25 -8.59 -29.23
C SER A 48 11.20 -7.96 -27.84
N MET A 49 10.67 -8.68 -26.85
CA MET A 49 10.64 -8.25 -25.46
C MET A 49 12.04 -8.18 -24.85
N THR A 50 12.87 -9.20 -25.03
CA THR A 50 14.26 -9.21 -24.55
C THR A 50 15.07 -8.08 -25.18
N PHE A 51 14.85 -7.78 -26.46
CA PHE A 51 15.51 -6.64 -27.09
C PHE A 51 15.08 -5.30 -26.47
N TYR A 52 13.78 -5.14 -26.18
CA TYR A 52 13.24 -3.86 -25.72
C TYR A 52 13.34 -3.64 -24.20
N TYR A 53 13.22 -4.69 -23.40
CA TYR A 53 13.20 -4.66 -21.94
C TYR A 53 14.46 -5.27 -21.29
N GLU A 54 15.41 -5.77 -22.09
CA GLU A 54 16.53 -6.62 -21.63
C GLU A 54 16.02 -7.88 -20.89
N ASN A 55 16.90 -8.77 -20.41
CA ASN A 55 16.44 -10.01 -19.73
C ASN A 55 15.86 -9.78 -18.32
N GLU A 56 15.57 -8.53 -17.93
CA GLU A 56 15.28 -8.15 -16.54
C GLU A 56 13.79 -7.93 -16.25
N SER A 57 12.90 -8.14 -17.24
CA SER A 57 11.45 -7.96 -17.04
C SER A 57 10.75 -9.23 -16.56
N ALA A 58 9.94 -9.11 -15.50
CA ALA A 58 9.05 -10.17 -15.05
C ALA A 58 8.10 -10.66 -16.16
N ALA A 59 7.77 -9.79 -17.13
CA ALA A 59 6.98 -10.17 -18.29
C ALA A 59 7.70 -11.20 -19.18
N ILE A 60 9.02 -11.07 -19.34
CA ILE A 60 9.86 -12.02 -20.10
C ILE A 60 9.95 -13.35 -19.37
N TYR A 61 10.11 -13.31 -18.04
CA TYR A 61 10.13 -14.53 -17.23
C TYR A 61 8.80 -15.29 -17.37
N LYS A 62 7.66 -14.61 -17.22
CA LYS A 62 6.33 -15.23 -17.36
C LYS A 62 6.07 -15.78 -18.76
N LEU A 63 6.49 -15.07 -19.80
CA LEU A 63 6.42 -15.56 -21.18
C LEU A 63 7.35 -16.76 -21.40
N SER A 64 8.50 -16.82 -20.73
CA SER A 64 9.42 -17.95 -20.81
C SER A 64 8.86 -19.18 -20.11
N GLU A 65 8.28 -19.01 -18.91
CA GLU A 65 7.56 -20.09 -18.21
C GLU A 65 6.41 -20.65 -19.08
N TYR A 66 5.67 -19.77 -19.77
CA TYR A 66 4.66 -20.19 -20.73
C TYR A 66 5.25 -21.02 -21.88
N ILE A 67 6.35 -20.56 -22.50
CA ILE A 67 7.00 -21.27 -23.60
C ILE A 67 7.47 -22.66 -23.12
N GLU A 68 8.13 -22.73 -21.96
CA GLU A 68 8.59 -24.01 -21.38
C GLU A 68 7.42 -24.95 -21.09
N LEU A 69 6.32 -24.45 -20.53
CA LEU A 69 5.11 -25.22 -20.27
C LEU A 69 4.51 -25.80 -21.56
N MET A 70 4.44 -24.99 -22.62
CA MET A 70 3.89 -25.41 -23.90
C MET A 70 4.83 -26.36 -24.67
N GLU A 71 6.15 -26.21 -24.52
CA GLU A 71 7.13 -27.17 -25.06
C GLU A 71 7.02 -28.52 -24.34
N GLN A 72 6.88 -28.53 -23.02
CA GLN A 72 6.63 -29.77 -22.26
C GLN A 72 5.33 -30.45 -22.68
N LEU A 73 4.27 -29.66 -22.90
CA LEU A 73 3.00 -30.18 -23.38
C LEU A 73 3.15 -30.77 -24.78
N LEU A 74 3.84 -30.07 -25.69
CA LEU A 74 4.13 -30.54 -27.05
C LEU A 74 4.89 -31.87 -27.04
N ASP A 75 5.96 -31.98 -26.25
CA ASP A 75 6.77 -33.20 -26.13
C ASP A 75 5.91 -34.39 -25.68
N ARG A 76 4.97 -34.17 -24.75
CA ARG A 76 4.03 -35.20 -24.28
C ARG A 76 3.00 -35.60 -25.34
N PHE A 77 2.49 -34.65 -26.12
CA PHE A 77 1.62 -34.96 -27.27
C PHE A 77 2.37 -35.77 -28.34
N GLU A 78 3.62 -35.43 -28.62
CA GLU A 78 4.46 -36.12 -29.62
C GLU A 78 4.89 -37.52 -29.17
N SER A 79 5.09 -37.73 -27.87
CA SER A 79 5.42 -39.03 -27.29
C SER A 79 4.20 -39.91 -26.96
N PHE A 80 2.98 -39.38 -27.14
CA PHE A 80 1.73 -39.99 -26.70
C PHE A 80 1.69 -40.28 -25.17
N ASP A 81 2.39 -39.47 -24.37
CA ASP A 81 2.51 -39.56 -22.91
C ASP A 81 1.58 -38.57 -22.18
N ILE A 82 0.40 -38.33 -22.78
CA ILE A 82 -0.70 -37.57 -22.18
C ILE A 82 -2.02 -37.97 -22.84
N ASP A 83 -2.95 -38.47 -22.04
CA ASP A 83 -4.30 -38.87 -22.46
C ASP A 83 -5.41 -38.36 -21.54
N ASP A 84 -5.04 -37.62 -20.48
CA ASP A 84 -5.97 -37.00 -19.54
C ASP A 84 -6.36 -35.59 -20.01
N ALA A 85 -7.62 -35.46 -20.43
CA ALA A 85 -8.19 -34.19 -20.88
C ALA A 85 -8.23 -33.13 -19.77
N ASP A 86 -8.43 -33.52 -18.52
CA ASP A 86 -8.47 -32.59 -17.38
C ASP A 86 -7.07 -32.03 -17.10
N GLU A 87 -6.03 -32.86 -17.24
CA GLU A 87 -4.63 -32.43 -17.12
C GLU A 87 -4.25 -31.45 -18.25
N ILE A 88 -4.61 -31.79 -19.50
CA ILE A 88 -4.38 -30.92 -20.66
C ILE A 88 -5.06 -29.56 -20.45
N GLU A 89 -6.33 -29.56 -20.04
CA GLU A 89 -7.09 -28.34 -19.81
C GLU A 89 -6.44 -27.49 -18.71
N PHE A 90 -6.03 -28.10 -17.59
CA PHE A 90 -5.36 -27.41 -16.50
C PHE A 90 -4.05 -26.74 -16.93
N LEU A 91 -3.17 -27.46 -17.64
CA LEU A 91 -1.90 -26.92 -18.12
C LEU A 91 -2.13 -25.80 -19.13
N TYR A 92 -3.14 -25.94 -19.97
CA TYR A 92 -3.47 -24.96 -20.99
C TYR A 92 -4.02 -23.65 -20.39
N ASP A 93 -4.87 -23.75 -19.36
CA ASP A 93 -5.39 -22.58 -18.62
C ASP A 93 -4.29 -21.86 -17.85
N LYS A 94 -3.38 -22.62 -17.22
CA LYS A 94 -2.18 -22.05 -16.59
C LYS A 94 -1.31 -21.29 -17.60
N GLY A 95 -1.24 -21.78 -18.84
CA GLY A 95 -0.56 -21.09 -19.94
C GLY A 95 -1.18 -19.72 -20.25
N ILE A 96 -2.51 -19.63 -20.31
CA ILE A 96 -3.23 -18.36 -20.50
C ILE A 96 -2.91 -17.38 -19.37
N GLU A 97 -2.96 -17.83 -18.12
CA GLU A 97 -2.68 -16.99 -16.95
C GLU A 97 -1.27 -16.36 -17.00
N LEU A 98 -0.27 -17.14 -17.43
CA LEU A 98 1.10 -16.67 -17.60
C LEU A 98 1.22 -15.58 -18.68
N LEU A 99 0.54 -15.77 -19.82
CA LEU A 99 0.50 -14.77 -20.90
C LEU A 99 -0.22 -13.48 -20.47
N GLU A 100 -1.38 -13.60 -19.80
CA GLU A 100 -2.13 -12.45 -19.29
C GLU A 100 -1.35 -11.68 -18.22
N THR A 101 -0.60 -12.40 -17.37
CA THR A 101 0.32 -11.79 -16.41
C THR A 101 1.43 -11.03 -17.13
N SER A 102 2.04 -11.62 -18.17
CA SER A 102 3.08 -10.97 -18.98
C SER A 102 2.57 -9.67 -19.61
N LEU A 103 1.40 -9.71 -20.25
CA LEU A 103 0.73 -8.54 -20.84
C LEU A 103 0.45 -7.46 -19.79
N THR A 104 -0.02 -7.86 -18.61
CA THR A 104 -0.35 -6.96 -17.51
C THR A 104 0.88 -6.23 -16.99
N VAL A 105 2.02 -6.91 -16.85
CA VAL A 105 3.28 -6.30 -16.40
C VAL A 105 3.73 -5.22 -17.40
N ILE A 106 3.66 -5.49 -18.70
CA ILE A 106 4.06 -4.52 -19.73
C ILE A 106 3.14 -3.29 -19.76
N ASN A 107 1.85 -3.50 -19.54
CA ASN A 107 0.86 -2.42 -19.44
C ASN A 107 1.17 -1.45 -18.29
N ARG A 108 1.73 -1.93 -17.18
CA ARG A 108 1.84 -1.17 -15.93
C ARG A 108 3.05 -0.24 -15.82
N THR A 109 3.99 -0.27 -16.76
CA THR A 109 5.18 0.60 -16.73
C THR A 109 5.39 1.32 -18.06
N GLU A 110 5.51 2.65 -17.99
CA GLU A 110 6.00 3.49 -19.09
C GLU A 110 7.19 4.30 -18.60
N ARG A 111 8.33 4.15 -19.29
CA ARG A 111 9.42 5.13 -19.24
C ARG A 111 9.28 6.01 -20.46
N ILE A 112 8.94 7.27 -20.24
CA ILE A 112 8.92 8.28 -21.30
C ILE A 112 10.24 9.04 -21.18
N HIS A 113 11.02 9.05 -22.26
CA HIS A 113 12.12 10.00 -22.43
C HIS A 113 11.49 11.27 -23.02
N ASP A 114 11.29 12.27 -22.17
CA ASP A 114 10.97 13.63 -22.61
C ASP A 114 12.27 14.45 -22.58
N ASP A 115 12.39 15.47 -23.44
CA ASP A 115 13.63 16.24 -23.62
C ASP A 115 14.00 17.01 -22.34
N GLY A 116 14.68 16.34 -21.40
CA GLY A 116 15.25 16.92 -20.18
C GLY A 116 14.91 16.20 -18.86
N GLU A 117 13.93 15.28 -18.83
CA GLU A 117 13.45 14.65 -17.59
C GLU A 117 13.18 13.15 -17.74
N PHE A 118 13.35 12.39 -16.65
CA PHE A 118 12.94 10.99 -16.57
C PHE A 118 11.57 10.88 -15.90
N LEU A 119 10.57 10.36 -16.60
CA LEU A 119 9.22 10.16 -16.06
C LEU A 119 8.96 8.69 -15.70
N THR A 120 8.36 8.46 -14.54
CA THR A 120 7.83 7.15 -14.10
C THR A 120 6.33 7.25 -13.83
N LYS A 121 5.53 6.37 -14.44
CA LYS A 121 4.11 6.19 -14.13
C LYS A 121 3.87 4.83 -13.49
N VAL A 122 3.03 4.79 -12.46
CA VAL A 122 2.61 3.56 -11.78
C VAL A 122 1.09 3.43 -11.90
N TYR A 123 0.62 2.34 -12.52
CA TYR A 123 -0.80 2.04 -12.64
C TYR A 123 -1.22 1.03 -11.56
N ARG A 124 -2.13 1.44 -10.67
CA ARG A 124 -2.71 0.57 -9.64
C ARG A 124 -4.13 0.16 -10.00
N PRO A 125 -4.51 -1.11 -9.79
CA PRO A 125 -5.88 -1.54 -10.01
C PRO A 125 -6.86 -0.81 -9.08
N LYS A 126 -8.01 -0.40 -9.60
CA LYS A 126 -9.04 0.26 -8.79
C LYS A 126 -9.80 -0.75 -7.94
N LYS A 127 -10.03 -1.94 -8.49
CA LYS A 127 -10.81 -3.01 -7.86
C LYS A 127 -9.92 -4.09 -7.25
N ALA A 128 -10.39 -4.69 -6.16
CA ALA A 128 -9.65 -5.72 -5.44
C ALA A 128 -9.51 -7.04 -6.22
N ASP A 129 -10.46 -7.35 -7.11
CA ASP A 129 -10.46 -8.58 -7.93
C ASP A 129 -9.42 -8.54 -9.07
N GLU A 130 -9.00 -7.35 -9.50
CA GLU A 130 -7.93 -7.13 -10.47
C GLU A 130 -6.51 -7.30 -9.89
N ILE A 131 -6.41 -7.51 -8.57
CA ILE A 131 -5.14 -7.71 -7.86
C ILE A 131 -4.89 -9.21 -7.74
N GLY A 132 -3.86 -9.70 -8.43
CA GLY A 132 -3.47 -11.13 -8.42
C GLY A 132 -2.50 -11.55 -7.30
N ILE A 133 -1.96 -10.59 -6.53
CA ILE A 133 -1.03 -10.90 -5.43
C ILE A 133 -1.77 -11.25 -4.13
N ARG A 134 -1.21 -12.17 -3.35
CA ARG A 134 -1.76 -12.60 -2.06
C ARG A 134 -0.67 -12.59 -0.99
N SER A 135 -1.05 -12.33 0.26
CA SER A 135 -0.14 -12.56 1.38
C SER A 135 0.07 -14.05 1.58
N HIS A 136 1.33 -14.46 1.71
CA HIS A 136 1.73 -15.83 2.02
C HIS A 136 2.36 -15.92 3.43
N LYS A 137 2.60 -14.79 4.07
CA LYS A 137 2.96 -14.66 5.49
C LYS A 137 1.89 -13.86 6.19
N GLN A 138 1.41 -14.41 7.29
CA GLN A 138 0.34 -13.81 8.11
C GLN A 138 0.93 -13.02 9.28
N ALA A 139 0.12 -12.14 9.84
CA ALA A 139 0.42 -11.55 11.15
C ALA A 139 0.58 -12.64 12.20
N LYS A 140 1.59 -12.53 13.07
CA LYS A 140 1.78 -13.47 14.18
C LYS A 140 0.81 -13.24 15.33
N LEU A 141 0.45 -11.97 15.54
CA LEU A 141 -0.42 -11.49 16.60
C LEU A 141 -1.78 -11.11 16.01
N LYS A 142 -2.81 -11.10 16.83
CA LYS A 142 -4.15 -10.70 16.36
C LYS A 142 -4.15 -9.21 16.04
N THR A 143 -4.31 -8.87 14.76
CA THR A 143 -4.19 -7.50 14.25
C THR A 143 -5.54 -6.97 13.76
N ALA A 144 -5.81 -5.68 14.02
CA ALA A 144 -6.90 -4.94 13.39
C ALA A 144 -6.38 -3.88 12.42
N ILE A 145 -7.10 -3.70 11.32
CA ILE A 145 -6.97 -2.57 10.39
C ILE A 145 -8.10 -1.59 10.70
N VAL A 146 -7.77 -0.42 11.24
CA VAL A 146 -8.74 0.64 11.56
C VAL A 146 -8.69 1.69 10.47
N LEU A 147 -9.77 1.79 9.68
CA LEU A 147 -9.95 2.83 8.67
C LEU A 147 -10.72 4.01 9.26
N GLN A 148 -10.02 5.12 9.35
CA GLN A 148 -10.48 6.35 9.98
C GLN A 148 -10.99 7.35 8.93
N GLY A 149 -12.22 7.85 9.12
CA GLY A 149 -12.71 9.04 8.41
C GLY A 149 -13.96 8.81 7.55
N PRO A 150 -14.33 9.82 6.73
CA PRO A 150 -15.50 9.72 5.85
C PRO A 150 -15.27 8.71 4.72
N ILE A 151 -16.30 8.01 4.30
CA ILE A 151 -16.21 7.04 3.20
C ILE A 151 -15.91 7.77 1.88
N LYS A 152 -14.83 7.36 1.21
CA LYS A 152 -14.46 7.86 -0.11
C LYS A 152 -15.21 7.08 -1.18
N LYS A 153 -16.29 7.69 -1.68
CA LYS A 153 -17.27 7.09 -2.62
C LYS A 153 -16.82 7.10 -4.08
N GLU A 154 -15.94 8.04 -4.44
CA GLU A 154 -15.37 8.13 -5.78
C GLU A 154 -14.63 6.84 -6.12
N ASP A 155 -14.93 6.26 -7.29
CA ASP A 155 -14.41 4.96 -7.74
C ASP A 155 -14.62 3.80 -6.74
N ASP A 156 -15.61 3.90 -5.84
CA ASP A 156 -15.81 2.95 -4.73
C ASP A 156 -14.53 2.76 -3.89
N PHE A 157 -13.69 3.79 -3.76
CA PHE A 157 -12.32 3.65 -3.24
C PHE A 157 -12.26 2.97 -1.87
N THR A 158 -12.98 3.45 -0.86
CA THR A 158 -12.95 2.83 0.48
C THR A 158 -13.54 1.41 0.44
N TYR A 159 -14.56 1.16 -0.38
CA TYR A 159 -15.19 -0.15 -0.53
C TYR A 159 -14.23 -1.18 -1.12
N GLU A 160 -13.55 -0.84 -2.21
CA GLU A 160 -12.54 -1.70 -2.82
C GLU A 160 -11.28 -1.82 -1.94
N SER A 161 -10.95 -0.82 -1.11
CA SER A 161 -9.89 -0.95 -0.09
C SER A 161 -10.25 -2.02 0.95
N VAL A 162 -11.49 -2.02 1.46
CA VAL A 162 -11.95 -3.04 2.41
C VAL A 162 -11.91 -4.43 1.77
N LYS A 163 -12.41 -4.59 0.54
CA LYS A 163 -12.30 -5.85 -0.20
C LYS A 163 -10.84 -6.30 -0.33
N LEU A 164 -9.95 -5.39 -0.70
CA LEU A 164 -8.52 -5.68 -0.84
C LEU A 164 -7.91 -6.14 0.48
N TYR A 165 -8.23 -5.49 1.60
CA TYR A 165 -7.70 -5.88 2.90
C TYR A 165 -8.22 -7.23 3.38
N ARG A 166 -9.49 -7.56 3.12
CA ARG A 166 -10.02 -8.90 3.39
C ARG A 166 -9.36 -9.98 2.52
N LEU A 167 -8.93 -9.62 1.31
CA LEU A 167 -8.22 -10.51 0.40
C LEU A 167 -6.75 -10.72 0.79
N LEU A 168 -6.05 -9.64 1.17
CA LEU A 168 -4.63 -9.66 1.52
C LEU A 168 -4.38 -10.11 2.95
N TYR A 169 -5.28 -9.82 3.89
CA TYR A 169 -5.11 -10.09 5.32
C TYR A 169 -6.38 -10.69 5.91
N PRO A 170 -6.81 -11.89 5.44
CA PRO A 170 -8.04 -12.51 5.90
C PRO A 170 -8.07 -12.77 7.42
N GLU A 171 -6.89 -12.88 8.05
CA GLU A 171 -6.72 -13.04 9.49
C GLU A 171 -6.93 -11.76 10.31
N CYS A 172 -6.90 -10.59 9.67
CA CYS A 172 -7.04 -9.31 10.33
C CYS A 172 -8.50 -8.89 10.44
N GLU A 173 -8.86 -8.28 11.56
CA GLU A 173 -10.14 -7.58 11.70
C GLU A 173 -10.08 -6.29 10.89
N VAL A 174 -11.12 -5.98 10.11
CA VAL A 174 -11.22 -4.69 9.40
C VAL A 174 -12.31 -3.86 10.05
N ILE A 175 -11.95 -2.72 10.61
CA ILE A 175 -12.86 -1.81 11.32
C ILE A 175 -12.94 -0.51 10.52
N LEU A 176 -14.14 -0.19 10.02
CA LEU A 176 -14.43 1.08 9.38
C LEU A 176 -15.04 2.03 10.41
N SER A 177 -14.23 2.96 10.92
CA SER A 177 -14.67 3.98 11.88
C SER A 177 -15.01 5.28 11.16
N THR A 178 -16.31 5.49 10.94
CA THR A 178 -16.84 6.56 10.10
C THR A 178 -17.95 7.35 10.83
N TRP A 179 -18.68 8.20 10.12
CA TRP A 179 -19.66 9.12 10.70
C TRP A 179 -21.08 8.57 10.60
N LYS A 180 -21.95 8.91 11.56
CA LYS A 180 -23.38 8.56 11.50
C LYS A 180 -24.09 8.99 10.21
N SER A 181 -23.62 10.07 9.57
CA SER A 181 -24.14 10.50 8.27
C SER A 181 -23.92 9.50 7.13
N GLU A 182 -23.06 8.50 7.34
CA GLU A 182 -22.75 7.42 6.39
C GLU A 182 -23.47 6.10 6.74
N GLU A 183 -24.47 6.11 7.63
CA GLU A 183 -25.23 4.93 8.05
C GLU A 183 -25.81 4.15 6.86
N ASN A 184 -26.21 4.84 5.79
CA ASN A 184 -26.73 4.21 4.58
C ASN A 184 -25.69 3.36 3.80
N GLN A 185 -24.41 3.42 4.16
CA GLN A 185 -23.36 2.56 3.61
C GLN A 185 -23.04 1.38 4.52
N LYS A 186 -23.52 1.36 5.76
CA LYS A 186 -23.15 0.38 6.80
C LYS A 186 -23.24 -1.06 6.31
N ASP A 187 -24.43 -1.47 5.86
CA ASP A 187 -24.71 -2.86 5.49
C ASP A 187 -23.79 -3.33 4.34
N LYS A 188 -23.53 -2.46 3.36
CA LYS A 188 -22.61 -2.74 2.22
C LYS A 188 -21.20 -3.10 2.69
N PHE A 189 -20.69 -2.48 3.75
CA PHE A 189 -19.36 -2.78 4.30
C PHE A 189 -19.37 -3.99 5.26
N GLU A 190 -20.46 -4.17 6.01
CA GLU A 190 -20.62 -5.34 6.88
C GLU A 190 -20.74 -6.64 6.07
N GLU A 191 -21.39 -6.60 4.89
CA GLU A 191 -21.43 -7.71 3.95
C GLU A 191 -20.04 -8.14 3.44
N LEU A 192 -19.05 -7.23 3.42
CA LEU A 192 -17.65 -7.56 3.11
C LEU A 192 -16.91 -8.18 4.31
N GLY A 193 -17.54 -8.23 5.48
CA GLY A 193 -16.92 -8.68 6.72
C GLY A 193 -16.13 -7.59 7.46
N ALA A 194 -16.40 -6.30 7.19
CA ALA A 194 -15.89 -5.22 8.02
C ALA A 194 -16.84 -4.92 9.19
N ILE A 195 -16.27 -4.48 10.32
CA ILE A 195 -17.03 -3.95 11.45
C ILE A 195 -17.18 -2.44 11.24
N VAL A 196 -18.41 -1.94 11.16
CA VAL A 196 -18.66 -0.51 10.92
C VAL A 196 -19.04 0.20 12.22
N LEU A 197 -18.29 1.26 12.56
CA LEU A 197 -18.59 2.14 13.67
C LEU A 197 -19.10 3.49 13.15
N LEU A 198 -20.26 3.90 13.65
CA LEU A 198 -20.91 5.16 13.29
C LEU A 198 -20.78 6.18 14.42
N ASN A 199 -19.80 7.06 14.28
CA ASN A 199 -19.46 8.07 15.28
C ASN A 199 -20.28 9.34 15.11
N GLU A 200 -20.62 9.98 16.23
CA GLU A 200 -21.05 11.39 16.21
C GLU A 200 -19.83 12.27 15.91
N PRO A 201 -19.91 13.22 14.97
CA PRO A 201 -18.78 14.10 14.69
C PRO A 201 -18.50 15.06 15.86
N PRO A 202 -17.24 15.47 16.06
CA PRO A 202 -16.92 16.46 17.09
C PRO A 202 -17.56 17.82 16.74
N LYS A 203 -17.93 18.59 17.77
CA LYS A 203 -18.59 19.90 17.61
C LYS A 203 -17.75 20.91 16.82
N LYS A 204 -16.43 20.80 16.88
CA LYS A 204 -15.47 21.62 16.15
C LYS A 204 -14.47 20.72 15.44
N PRO A 205 -14.01 21.09 14.23
CA PRO A 205 -13.08 20.27 13.48
C PRO A 205 -11.65 20.25 14.05
N GLY A 206 -11.27 21.28 14.80
CA GLY A 206 -9.85 21.53 15.10
C GLY A 206 -9.07 21.92 13.85
N TYR A 207 -7.79 22.24 14.02
CA TYR A 207 -6.94 22.58 12.87
C TYR A 207 -6.82 21.38 11.92
N ALA A 208 -7.01 21.59 10.62
CA ALA A 208 -6.91 20.55 9.59
C ALA A 208 -7.76 19.27 9.89
N ASN A 209 -8.88 19.42 10.58
CA ASN A 209 -9.76 18.32 11.01
C ASN A 209 -9.14 17.34 12.02
N CYS A 210 -8.12 17.75 12.79
CA CYS A 210 -7.47 16.86 13.76
C CYS A 210 -8.44 16.30 14.83
N ALA A 211 -9.50 17.03 15.21
CA ALA A 211 -10.49 16.49 16.16
C ALA A 211 -11.31 15.34 15.55
N TYR A 212 -11.63 15.42 14.24
CA TYR A 212 -12.27 14.32 13.53
C TYR A 212 -11.31 13.11 13.44
N GLN A 213 -10.03 13.37 13.20
CA GLN A 213 -9.00 12.32 13.14
C GLN A 213 -8.80 11.62 14.49
N ALA A 214 -8.71 12.37 15.58
CA ALA A 214 -8.62 11.82 16.94
C ALA A 214 -9.82 10.92 17.25
N LEU A 215 -11.04 11.43 17.06
CA LEU A 215 -12.26 10.75 17.48
C LEU A 215 -12.49 9.44 16.73
N SER A 216 -12.46 9.43 15.39
CA SER A 216 -12.72 8.17 14.69
C SER A 216 -11.54 7.20 14.75
N SER A 217 -10.30 7.66 14.97
CA SER A 217 -9.18 6.76 15.28
C SER A 217 -9.42 6.04 16.61
N ILE A 218 -9.68 6.81 17.68
CA ILE A 218 -9.73 6.25 19.03
C ILE A 218 -10.88 5.26 19.21
N GLU A 219 -12.05 5.55 18.64
CA GLU A 219 -13.20 4.63 18.71
C GLU A 219 -12.95 3.33 17.95
N GLY A 220 -12.26 3.39 16.80
CA GLY A 220 -11.85 2.21 16.05
C GLY A 220 -10.79 1.37 16.78
N ILE A 221 -9.81 2.03 17.41
CA ILE A 221 -8.76 1.37 18.19
C ILE A 221 -9.35 0.69 19.45
N ARG A 222 -10.24 1.38 20.17
CA ARG A 222 -10.96 0.80 21.31
C ARG A 222 -11.78 -0.41 20.91
N LYS A 223 -12.43 -0.36 19.73
CA LYS A 223 -13.13 -1.52 19.20
C LYS A 223 -12.19 -2.69 18.90
N ALA A 224 -11.01 -2.43 18.32
CA ALA A 224 -10.00 -3.47 18.14
C ALA A 224 -9.60 -4.11 19.48
N ARG A 225 -9.48 -3.31 20.55
CA ARG A 225 -9.16 -3.82 21.89
C ARG A 225 -10.27 -4.69 22.45
N GLU A 226 -11.53 -4.29 22.30
CA GLU A 226 -12.68 -5.12 22.70
C GLU A 226 -12.69 -6.48 22.00
N LEU A 227 -12.20 -6.54 20.76
CA LEU A 227 -12.08 -7.77 19.98
C LEU A 227 -10.86 -8.62 20.39
N GLY A 228 -10.04 -8.14 21.33
CA GLY A 228 -8.84 -8.83 21.79
C GLY A 228 -7.67 -8.75 20.81
N CYS A 229 -7.65 -7.75 19.91
CA CYS A 229 -6.47 -7.51 19.08
C CYS A 229 -5.30 -7.02 19.94
N GLU A 230 -4.10 -7.49 19.61
CA GLU A 230 -2.84 -7.11 20.25
C GLU A 230 -2.12 -6.01 19.43
N ARG A 231 -2.41 -5.95 18.13
CA ARG A 231 -1.85 -4.99 17.19
C ARG A 231 -2.95 -4.19 16.49
N VAL A 232 -2.63 -2.93 16.18
CA VAL A 232 -3.49 -2.09 15.35
C VAL A 232 -2.69 -1.42 14.26
N CYS A 233 -3.22 -1.47 13.05
CA CYS A 233 -2.86 -0.62 11.93
C CYS A 233 -3.96 0.42 11.73
N LYS A 234 -3.72 1.65 12.16
CA LYS A 234 -4.61 2.77 11.84
C LYS A 234 -4.22 3.30 10.47
N ALA A 235 -5.18 3.45 9.57
CA ALA A 235 -5.05 4.13 8.28
C ALA A 235 -6.25 5.06 8.01
N ARG A 236 -6.16 5.95 7.02
CA ARG A 236 -7.31 6.78 6.60
C ARG A 236 -8.16 6.10 5.52
N THR A 237 -9.45 6.43 5.48
CA THR A 237 -10.38 5.92 4.44
C THR A 237 -10.08 6.41 3.01
N ASP A 238 -9.31 7.50 2.87
CA ASP A 238 -8.81 8.03 1.60
C ASP A 238 -7.39 7.53 1.26
N GLN A 239 -6.88 6.55 2.01
CA GLN A 239 -5.63 5.86 1.74
C GLN A 239 -5.86 4.37 1.47
N ARG A 240 -4.98 3.79 0.65
CA ARG A 240 -4.95 2.35 0.37
C ARG A 240 -3.50 1.90 0.24
N PHE A 241 -3.12 0.87 0.99
CA PHE A 241 -1.83 0.18 0.83
C PHE A 241 -2.08 -1.14 0.10
N HIS A 242 -1.14 -1.55 -0.76
CA HIS A 242 -1.31 -2.74 -1.61
C HIS A 242 -0.33 -3.87 -1.31
N THR A 243 0.65 -3.63 -0.42
CA THR A 243 1.75 -4.56 -0.18
C THR A 243 1.31 -5.84 0.55
N PRO A 244 1.45 -7.04 -0.05
CA PRO A 244 1.20 -8.30 0.66
C PRO A 244 2.22 -8.51 1.79
N ASN A 245 1.87 -9.30 2.80
CA ASN A 245 2.71 -9.59 3.97
C ASN A 245 3.08 -8.36 4.83
N LEU A 246 2.35 -7.25 4.70
CA LEU A 246 2.62 -5.99 5.40
C LEU A 246 2.86 -6.20 6.91
N PHE A 247 1.95 -6.87 7.61
CA PHE A 247 2.07 -7.04 9.07
C PHE A 247 3.21 -7.97 9.47
N PHE A 248 3.54 -8.97 8.65
CA PHE A 248 4.76 -9.75 8.88
C PHE A 248 6.01 -8.86 8.79
N TYR A 249 6.07 -8.00 7.77
CA TYR A 249 7.18 -7.04 7.62
C TYR A 249 7.25 -6.07 8.82
N MET A 250 6.12 -5.53 9.26
CA MET A 250 6.06 -4.61 10.40
C MET A 250 6.51 -5.26 11.71
N GLU A 251 6.06 -6.49 12.01
CA GLU A 251 6.54 -7.22 13.19
C GLU A 251 8.05 -7.46 13.13
N LYS A 252 8.62 -7.74 11.94
CA LYS A 252 10.07 -7.87 11.79
C LYS A 252 10.83 -6.59 12.03
N LEU A 253 10.27 -5.43 11.70
CA LEU A 253 10.87 -4.15 12.05
C LEU A 253 10.86 -3.91 13.56
N LEU A 254 9.74 -4.18 14.23
CA LEU A 254 9.64 -4.04 15.69
C LEU A 254 10.62 -4.96 16.42
N GLU A 255 10.73 -6.23 15.97
CA GLU A 255 11.70 -7.20 16.49
C GLU A 255 13.16 -6.71 16.30
N GLN A 256 13.47 -6.10 15.15
CA GLN A 256 14.84 -5.67 14.80
C GLN A 256 15.24 -4.35 15.47
N PHE A 257 14.29 -3.47 15.74
CA PHE A 257 14.53 -2.12 16.26
C PHE A 257 13.75 -1.88 17.56
N PRO A 258 14.14 -2.52 18.68
CA PRO A 258 13.47 -2.32 19.95
C PRO A 258 13.66 -0.90 20.51
N LEU A 259 12.83 -0.53 21.48
CA LEU A 259 13.00 0.69 22.26
C LEU A 259 14.35 0.67 23.00
N LYS A 260 15.05 1.81 22.99
CA LYS A 260 16.33 1.98 23.70
C LYS A 260 16.19 2.96 24.87
N ILE A 261 15.37 3.99 24.70
CA ILE A 261 14.99 4.92 25.76
C ILE A 261 14.16 4.23 26.86
N LYS A 262 14.34 4.67 28.11
CA LYS A 262 13.48 4.28 29.22
C LYS A 262 12.13 4.98 29.10
N THR A 263 11.07 4.20 28.86
CA THR A 263 9.72 4.70 28.60
C THR A 263 8.67 3.73 29.14
N THR A 264 7.42 4.17 29.23
CA THR A 264 6.25 3.30 29.51
C THR A 264 5.66 2.69 28.24
N GLN A 265 6.05 3.19 27.07
CA GLN A 265 5.74 2.60 25.77
C GLN A 265 6.31 1.16 25.70
N LYS A 266 5.55 0.21 25.14
CA LYS A 266 5.97 -1.20 25.09
C LYS A 266 6.90 -1.48 23.93
N GLU A 267 6.56 -0.98 22.74
CA GLU A 267 7.34 -1.14 21.51
C GLU A 267 7.27 0.14 20.68
N ARG A 268 8.23 0.33 19.76
CA ARG A 268 8.19 1.49 18.86
C ARG A 268 6.89 1.52 18.05
N LEU A 269 6.42 2.71 17.71
CA LEU A 269 5.32 2.88 16.76
C LEU A 269 5.88 3.02 15.35
N ILE A 270 5.32 2.32 14.37
CA ILE A 270 5.70 2.47 12.97
C ILE A 270 4.81 3.53 12.32
N ALA A 271 5.43 4.58 11.80
CA ALA A 271 4.80 5.61 11.00
C ALA A 271 5.37 5.62 9.58
N ILE A 272 4.70 6.30 8.65
CA ILE A 272 5.16 6.43 7.26
C ILE A 272 5.88 7.75 7.01
N SER A 273 6.79 7.77 6.04
CA SER A 273 7.54 8.98 5.65
C SER A 273 6.64 10.03 4.97
N THR A 274 5.52 9.62 4.38
CA THR A 274 4.50 10.52 3.83
C THR A 274 4.04 11.50 4.91
N THR A 275 4.30 12.80 4.74
CA THR A 275 4.00 13.87 5.71
C THR A 275 4.66 13.74 7.09
N THR A 276 5.72 12.94 7.24
CA THR A 276 6.65 13.03 8.37
C THR A 276 7.79 13.98 7.98
N LEU A 277 7.72 15.23 8.43
CA LEU A 277 8.56 16.35 7.99
C LEU A 277 9.62 16.69 9.05
N SER A 278 10.89 16.61 8.69
CA SER A 278 12.04 16.87 9.58
C SER A 278 12.06 18.30 10.11
N PHE A 279 11.61 19.28 9.32
CA PHE A 279 11.59 20.69 9.69
C PHE A 279 10.38 21.11 10.54
N ARG A 280 9.44 20.19 10.80
CA ARG A 280 8.28 20.46 11.68
C ARG A 280 8.46 19.74 13.01
N VAL A 281 8.51 20.53 14.08
CA VAL A 281 8.64 20.03 15.46
C VAL A 281 7.48 19.09 15.81
N TYR A 282 7.82 17.90 16.30
CA TYR A 282 6.93 16.78 16.66
C TYR A 282 6.02 16.32 15.53
N ASN A 283 6.45 16.41 14.28
CA ASN A 283 5.65 15.96 13.14
C ASN A 283 5.92 14.49 12.81
N ILE A 284 4.96 13.63 13.14
CA ILE A 284 4.93 12.20 12.79
C ILE A 284 3.63 11.96 12.03
N CYS A 285 3.70 11.34 10.85
CA CYS A 285 2.52 11.07 10.05
C CYS A 285 1.43 10.36 10.89
N ASP A 286 0.31 11.03 11.10
CA ASP A 286 -0.82 10.46 11.83
C ASP A 286 -1.70 9.59 10.93
N MET A 287 -1.52 9.67 9.60
CA MET A 287 -2.39 9.03 8.63
C MET A 287 -2.27 7.51 8.67
N PHE A 288 -1.06 6.98 8.88
CA PHE A 288 -0.77 5.56 9.07
C PHE A 288 0.10 5.36 10.31
N ILE A 289 -0.38 4.56 11.27
CA ILE A 289 0.37 4.16 12.46
C ILE A 289 0.13 2.67 12.72
N TYR A 290 1.21 1.92 12.97
CA TYR A 290 1.15 0.52 13.36
C TYR A 290 1.93 0.25 14.66
N GLY A 291 1.41 -0.59 15.54
CA GLY A 291 2.12 -1.01 16.75
C GLY A 291 1.25 -1.79 17.74
N ASP A 292 1.77 -1.92 18.97
CA ASP A 292 1.02 -2.45 20.12
C ASP A 292 -0.25 -1.64 20.36
N ILE A 293 -1.34 -2.34 20.65
CA ILE A 293 -2.64 -1.70 20.80
C ILE A 293 -2.67 -0.63 21.89
N ASP A 294 -1.92 -0.80 22.99
CA ASP A 294 -1.91 0.18 24.06
C ASP A 294 -1.10 1.43 23.68
N ASP A 295 0.00 1.26 22.95
CA ASP A 295 0.82 2.36 22.47
C ASP A 295 0.09 3.17 21.38
N VAL A 296 -0.55 2.48 20.42
CA VAL A 296 -1.35 3.11 19.36
C VAL A 296 -2.57 3.83 19.96
N GLU A 297 -3.26 3.21 20.92
CA GLU A 297 -4.35 3.88 21.61
C GLU A 297 -3.87 5.13 22.34
N ASN A 298 -2.78 5.02 23.09
CA ASN A 298 -2.25 6.14 23.87
C ASN A 298 -1.85 7.32 22.97
N TYR A 299 -1.35 7.05 21.76
CA TYR A 299 -1.00 8.06 20.74
C TYR A 299 -2.22 8.86 20.28
N PHE A 300 -3.35 8.20 20.00
CA PHE A 300 -4.57 8.86 19.50
C PHE A 300 -5.54 9.35 20.59
N ASP A 301 -5.37 8.92 21.84
CA ASP A 301 -6.19 9.34 22.99
C ASP A 301 -5.86 10.79 23.46
N CYS A 302 -5.71 11.74 22.55
CA CYS A 302 -5.44 13.13 22.89
C CYS A 302 -6.74 13.93 23.14
N PRO A 303 -6.68 15.05 23.88
CA PRO A 303 -7.78 16.00 23.91
C PRO A 303 -8.18 16.44 22.49
N LEU A 304 -9.48 16.64 22.24
CA LEU A 304 -9.92 17.18 20.96
C LEU A 304 -9.48 18.65 20.83
N ASP A 305 -8.97 19.03 19.67
CA ASP A 305 -8.68 20.44 19.39
C ASP A 305 -9.98 21.23 19.21
N THR A 306 -10.38 21.95 20.25
CA THR A 306 -11.58 22.80 20.25
C THR A 306 -11.29 24.27 19.93
N ARG A 307 -10.05 24.60 19.54
CA ARG A 307 -9.68 25.97 19.15
C ARG A 307 -10.44 26.37 17.89
N ASP A 308 -10.77 27.65 17.80
CA ASP A 308 -11.40 28.21 16.60
C ASP A 308 -10.32 28.82 15.73
N TRP A 309 -10.05 28.16 14.61
CA TRP A 309 -9.02 28.57 13.66
C TRP A 309 -9.59 29.46 12.54
N GLY A 310 -10.91 29.69 12.50
CA GLY A 310 -11.52 30.35 11.34
C GLY A 310 -11.29 29.57 10.04
N LYS A 311 -11.81 30.08 8.92
CA LYS A 311 -11.59 29.46 7.60
C LYS A 311 -10.24 29.83 6.97
N ASP A 312 -9.63 30.91 7.47
CA ASP A 312 -8.44 31.57 6.91
C ASP A 312 -7.35 31.79 7.98
N SER A 313 -7.13 30.87 8.94
CA SER A 313 -5.97 30.98 9.86
C SER A 313 -4.67 30.86 9.09
N HIS A 314 -4.25 31.93 8.45
CA HIS A 314 -2.88 32.19 8.08
C HIS A 314 -2.16 32.51 9.38
N VAL A 315 -1.61 31.48 10.01
CA VAL A 315 -0.56 31.72 10.99
C VAL A 315 0.68 32.08 10.20
N GLU A 316 1.15 33.32 10.37
CA GLU A 316 2.44 33.72 9.82
C GLU A 316 3.50 32.75 10.32
N TRP A 317 4.24 32.14 9.39
CA TRP A 317 5.36 31.28 9.72
C TRP A 317 6.49 32.14 10.28
N ILE A 318 6.62 32.15 11.60
CA ILE A 318 7.70 32.89 12.26
C ILE A 318 8.95 32.01 12.35
N ASN A 319 8.86 30.84 12.99
CA ASN A 319 9.89 29.79 13.01
C ASN A 319 9.30 28.42 13.43
N ALA A 320 10.08 27.35 13.27
CA ALA A 320 9.64 25.98 13.54
C ALA A 320 9.23 25.73 15.00
N GLU A 321 9.93 26.33 15.97
CA GLU A 321 9.60 26.19 17.40
C GLU A 321 8.24 26.81 17.73
N GLN A 322 8.02 28.07 17.34
CA GLN A 322 6.76 28.77 17.59
C GLN A 322 5.60 28.06 16.88
N PHE A 323 5.83 27.59 15.65
CA PHE A 323 4.85 26.78 14.93
C PHE A 323 4.57 25.44 15.66
N GLY A 324 5.61 24.77 16.16
CA GLY A 324 5.49 23.54 16.95
C GLY A 324 4.67 23.71 18.22
N ARG A 325 4.82 24.85 18.92
CA ARG A 325 4.04 25.18 20.13
C ARG A 325 2.54 25.34 19.85
N LEU A 326 2.16 25.64 18.61
CA LEU A 326 0.76 25.67 18.19
C LEU A 326 0.18 24.27 17.96
N ARG A 327 1.03 23.23 17.87
CA ARG A 327 0.63 21.82 17.73
C ARG A 327 -0.36 21.63 16.60
N PHE A 328 0.01 22.08 15.40
CA PHE A 328 -0.84 21.93 14.23
C PHE A 328 -0.85 20.51 13.70
N ALA A 329 -2.05 20.05 13.34
CA ALA A 329 -2.27 18.77 12.66
C ALA A 329 -1.55 17.60 13.37
N GLU A 330 -0.60 16.93 12.71
CA GLU A 330 0.14 15.78 13.23
C GLU A 330 0.86 16.06 14.55
N ALA A 331 1.39 17.28 14.72
CA ALA A 331 2.10 17.68 15.93
C ALA A 331 1.20 17.68 17.17
N TRP A 332 -0.13 17.75 16.99
CA TRP A 332 -1.09 17.57 18.06
C TRP A 332 -0.95 16.19 18.71
N PHE A 333 -1.02 15.13 17.90
CA PHE A 333 -0.97 13.75 18.39
C PHE A 333 0.37 13.43 19.05
N ALA A 334 1.48 13.67 18.34
CA ALA A 334 2.80 13.33 18.84
C ALA A 334 3.16 14.09 20.12
N SER A 335 2.87 15.39 20.22
CA SER A 335 3.20 16.16 21.43
C SER A 335 2.40 15.68 22.65
N TYR A 336 1.09 15.46 22.54
CA TYR A 336 0.31 14.93 23.66
C TYR A 336 0.73 13.51 24.04
N TYR A 337 1.08 12.68 23.05
CA TYR A 337 1.59 11.35 23.31
C TYR A 337 2.87 11.38 24.15
N LEU A 338 3.85 12.21 23.77
CA LEU A 338 5.10 12.35 24.51
C LEU A 338 4.88 12.89 25.93
N GLU A 339 3.97 13.84 26.11
CA GLU A 339 3.61 14.35 27.44
C GLU A 339 2.98 13.27 28.31
N LYS A 340 2.13 12.40 27.74
CA LYS A 340 1.56 11.26 28.47
C LYS A 340 2.59 10.21 28.86
N LEU A 341 3.65 10.05 28.08
CA LEU A 341 4.80 9.22 28.46
C LEU A 341 5.64 9.86 29.57
N GLY A 342 5.35 11.11 29.95
CA GLY A 342 5.99 11.84 31.04
C GLY A 342 7.18 12.71 30.61
N TYR A 343 7.32 12.98 29.30
CA TYR A 343 8.39 13.81 28.78
C TYR A 343 8.07 15.31 28.84
N GLU A 344 9.07 16.12 29.14
CA GLU A 344 9.00 17.58 29.06
C GLU A 344 9.46 18.03 27.67
N LEU A 345 8.55 18.64 26.91
CA LEU A 345 8.79 19.04 25.53
C LEU A 345 9.49 20.39 25.42
N LYS A 346 10.63 20.42 24.73
CA LYS A 346 11.40 21.65 24.50
C LYS A 346 10.91 22.45 23.29
N PHE A 347 10.16 21.80 22.40
CA PHE A 347 9.68 22.34 21.13
C PHE A 347 10.81 22.76 20.17
N THR A 348 11.94 22.05 20.18
CA THR A 348 13.03 22.24 19.20
C THR A 348 13.06 21.08 18.19
N ILE A 349 13.75 21.27 17.07
CA ILE A 349 13.93 20.22 16.06
C ILE A 349 14.73 19.06 16.63
N GLU A 350 15.78 19.34 17.39
CA GLU A 350 16.64 18.32 18.00
C GLU A 350 15.87 17.44 19.00
N ASP A 351 14.97 18.06 19.78
CA ASP A 351 14.11 17.33 20.73
C ASP A 351 13.07 16.48 19.99
N SER A 352 12.49 17.02 18.91
CA SER A 352 11.59 16.28 18.01
C SER A 352 12.29 15.08 17.36
N ASP A 353 13.49 15.29 16.83
CA ASP A 353 14.30 14.26 16.17
C ASP A 353 14.70 13.17 17.15
N TYR A 354 15.10 13.54 18.36
CA TYR A 354 15.40 12.59 19.43
C TYR A 354 14.22 11.64 19.69
N TYR A 355 13.03 12.18 19.98
CA TYR A 355 11.87 11.34 20.26
C TYR A 355 11.39 10.55 19.04
N ARG A 356 11.45 11.12 17.83
CA ARG A 356 11.16 10.37 16.60
C ARG A 356 12.07 9.15 16.47
N ASN A 357 13.37 9.33 16.68
CA ASN A 357 14.36 8.27 16.48
C ASN A 357 14.36 7.22 17.60
N GLU A 358 13.92 7.57 18.81
CA GLU A 358 13.88 6.66 19.95
C GLU A 358 12.56 5.88 20.08
N LEU A 359 11.43 6.50 19.72
CA LEU A 359 10.09 5.95 19.99
C LEU A 359 9.35 5.47 18.75
N PHE A 360 9.84 5.81 17.55
CA PHE A 360 9.19 5.47 16.29
C PHE A 360 10.15 4.72 15.34
N ILE A 361 9.55 4.05 14.35
CA ILE A 361 10.19 3.56 13.13
C ILE A 361 9.51 4.28 11.96
N ILE A 362 10.28 4.87 11.06
CA ILE A 362 9.73 5.58 9.89
C ILE A 362 9.95 4.74 8.64
N VAL A 363 8.90 4.24 8.01
CA VAL A 363 9.00 3.47 6.76
C VAL A 363 8.58 4.30 5.56
N ASP A 364 9.12 4.02 4.37
CA ASP A 364 8.74 4.78 3.20
C ASP A 364 7.32 4.43 2.73
N GLY A 365 6.53 5.45 2.35
CA GLY A 365 5.18 5.22 1.81
C GLY A 365 5.17 4.31 0.58
N SER A 366 6.26 4.34 -0.21
CA SER A 366 6.47 3.45 -1.35
C SER A 366 6.69 1.99 -0.95
N THR A 367 7.24 1.72 0.24
CA THR A 367 7.45 0.34 0.74
C THR A 367 6.13 -0.40 0.96
N ILE A 368 5.09 0.33 1.38
CA ILE A 368 3.75 -0.23 1.60
C ILE A 368 2.82 -0.05 0.40
N ASP A 369 3.36 0.46 -0.72
CA ASP A 369 2.62 0.85 -1.91
C ASP A 369 1.37 1.70 -1.58
N LEU A 370 1.61 2.76 -0.81
CA LEU A 370 0.57 3.66 -0.34
C LEU A 370 0.06 4.57 -1.46
N LEU A 371 -1.22 4.42 -1.79
CA LEU A 371 -1.97 5.37 -2.58
C LEU A 371 -2.75 6.31 -1.66
N TRP A 372 -2.64 7.61 -1.89
CA TRP A 372 -3.42 8.63 -1.19
C TRP A 372 -4.34 9.36 -2.18
N GLN A 373 -5.62 9.01 -2.20
CA GLN A 373 -6.60 9.56 -3.15
C GLN A 373 -7.10 10.94 -2.70
N LYS A 374 -6.20 11.94 -2.70
CA LYS A 374 -6.48 13.30 -2.24
C LYS A 374 -5.74 14.36 -3.06
N TYR A 375 -6.45 15.41 -3.46
CA TYR A 375 -5.99 16.57 -4.26
C TYR A 375 -5.64 16.25 -5.72
N ASN A 376 -4.63 15.40 -5.95
CA ASN A 376 -4.20 14.95 -7.28
C ASN A 376 -3.42 13.63 -7.15
N ASP A 377 -2.97 13.07 -8.27
CA ASP A 377 -2.31 11.77 -8.36
C ASP A 377 -0.76 11.80 -8.23
N ASP A 378 -0.16 12.94 -7.86
CA ASP A 378 1.29 13.04 -7.70
C ASP A 378 1.76 12.40 -6.38
N GLU A 379 2.45 11.25 -6.45
CA GLU A 379 2.88 10.50 -5.24
C GLU A 379 4.14 11.09 -4.57
N TYR A 380 4.93 11.85 -5.32
CA TYR A 380 6.22 12.41 -4.90
C TYR A 380 6.26 13.94 -5.03
N LYS A 381 5.15 14.62 -4.72
CA LYS A 381 5.01 16.10 -4.79
C LYS A 381 6.18 16.86 -4.16
N ASP A 382 6.72 16.31 -3.09
CA ASP A 382 7.75 16.99 -2.31
C ASP A 382 9.17 16.53 -2.68
N ARG A 383 9.35 15.81 -3.81
CA ARG A 383 10.66 15.32 -4.24
C ARG A 383 11.28 16.26 -5.26
N GLU A 384 12.10 17.20 -4.78
CA GLU A 384 12.88 18.10 -5.64
C GLU A 384 14.35 17.67 -5.72
N TYR A 385 14.78 17.29 -6.92
CA TYR A 385 16.17 16.88 -7.19
C TYR A 385 17.16 18.05 -7.30
N ASN A 386 16.67 19.27 -7.56
CA ASN A 386 17.49 20.47 -7.75
C ASN A 386 17.54 21.39 -6.52
N SER A 387 17.00 20.94 -5.38
CA SER A 387 17.04 21.74 -4.15
C SER A 387 18.44 21.69 -3.51
N SER A 388 19.02 22.85 -3.23
CA SER A 388 20.28 22.99 -2.48
C SER A 388 20.15 22.63 -0.98
N GLY A 389 19.04 21.98 -0.58
CA GLY A 389 18.64 21.70 0.79
C GLY A 389 19.23 20.44 1.41
N TYR A 390 20.21 19.79 0.78
CA TYR A 390 20.84 18.58 1.31
C TYR A 390 21.54 18.77 2.66
N GLU A 391 21.79 20.00 3.09
CA GLU A 391 22.34 20.25 4.41
C GLU A 391 21.37 19.86 5.55
N HIS A 392 20.07 19.64 5.30
CA HIS A 392 19.05 19.27 6.32
C HIS A 392 18.09 18.12 5.90
N GLY A 393 18.55 17.19 5.07
CA GLY A 393 17.73 16.07 4.58
C GLY A 393 17.27 16.32 3.14
N GLY A 394 17.47 15.32 2.28
CA GLY A 394 17.29 15.47 0.83
C GLY A 394 15.89 15.95 0.47
N GLY A 395 15.78 16.81 -0.55
CA GLY A 395 14.53 17.17 -1.21
C GLY A 395 13.35 17.43 -0.25
N ILE A 396 13.25 18.65 0.27
CA ILE A 396 12.09 19.21 1.00
C ILE A 396 11.81 18.59 2.39
N GLY A 397 12.70 17.76 2.94
CA GLY A 397 12.71 17.46 4.38
C GLY A 397 11.60 16.52 4.86
N ARG A 398 11.27 15.48 4.10
CA ARG A 398 10.59 14.28 4.66
C ARG A 398 11.62 13.37 5.30
N VAL A 399 11.26 12.67 6.36
CA VAL A 399 12.13 11.67 6.99
C VAL A 399 11.88 10.33 6.30
N SER A 400 12.82 9.89 5.47
CA SER A 400 12.80 8.56 4.84
C SER A 400 13.21 7.45 5.82
N PHE A 401 12.96 6.19 5.45
CA PHE A 401 13.50 5.05 6.21
C PHE A 401 15.03 5.07 6.25
N LEU A 402 15.68 5.46 5.16
CA LEU A 402 17.14 5.57 5.09
C LEU A 402 17.68 6.62 6.10
N GLU A 403 17.06 7.80 6.16
CA GLU A 403 17.47 8.85 7.09
C GLU A 403 17.22 8.43 8.53
N TRP A 404 16.05 7.87 8.84
CA TRP A 404 15.75 7.36 10.18
C TRP A 404 16.73 6.25 10.60
N LEU A 405 17.02 5.30 9.69
CA LEU A 405 17.93 4.18 9.94
C LEU A 405 19.37 4.65 10.18
N SER A 406 19.79 5.73 9.53
CA SER A 406 21.12 6.33 9.72
C SER A 406 21.32 6.91 11.13
N CYS A 407 20.24 7.04 11.91
CA CYS A 407 20.28 7.48 13.31
C CYS A 407 20.19 6.32 14.33
N GLN A 408 20.10 5.05 13.89
CA GLN A 408 19.87 3.90 14.77
C GLN A 408 21.13 3.18 15.26
#